data_AF-A0A6M3KRK6-F1
#
_entry.id   AF-A0A6M3KRK6-F1
#
_cell.length_a   1.000
_cell.length_b   1.000
_cell.length_c   1.000
_cell.angle_alpha   90.00
_cell.angle_beta   90.00
_cell.angle_gamma   90.00
#
_symmetry.space_group_name_H-M   'P 1'
#
loop_
_entity.id
_entity.type
_entity.pdbx_description
1 polymer ?
#
loop_
_entity_poly.entity_id
_entity_poly.type
_entity_poly.pdbx_seq_one_letter_code
_entity_poly.pdbx_strand_id
1 'polypeptide(L)'
;MAKFRKKPVVIEATKWMIMGDHPNVSNHNDCFYVARHEICPECGHGLGYHGMISTLEDVMKVAHRVCPGDWIITGVKGEQYACKPDIFEATYDIFNEPYDCPEPPPPISPEEAAKLPTE
;
A
#
# COMPACT_ATOMS: atom_id res chain seq x y z
N MET A 1 18.66 -22.48 -15.64
CA MET A 1 17.46 -22.06 -14.87
C MET A 1 16.84 -20.86 -15.57
N ALA A 2 15.52 -20.81 -15.70
CA ALA A 2 14.83 -19.68 -16.32
C ALA A 2 14.81 -18.48 -15.37
N LYS A 3 15.04 -17.28 -15.91
CA LYS A 3 14.99 -16.01 -15.16
C LYS A 3 13.73 -15.26 -15.58
N PHE A 4 13.00 -14.71 -14.60
CA PHE A 4 11.76 -13.97 -14.83
C PHE A 4 11.88 -12.57 -14.21
N ARG A 5 11.12 -11.61 -14.75
CA ARG A 5 11.01 -10.25 -14.21
C ARG A 5 9.57 -9.96 -13.78
N LYS A 6 9.41 -9.25 -12.66
CA LYS A 6 8.14 -8.67 -12.20
C LYS A 6 7.64 -7.66 -13.25
N LYS A 7 6.32 -7.65 -13.51
CA LYS A 7 5.70 -6.57 -14.30
C LYS A 7 5.67 -5.29 -13.44
N PRO A 8 5.87 -4.10 -14.02
CA PRO A 8 5.64 -2.85 -13.30
C PRO A 8 4.15 -2.75 -12.97
N VAL A 9 3.84 -2.55 -11.69
CA VAL A 9 2.48 -2.49 -11.17
C VAL A 9 2.44 -1.35 -10.16
N VAL A 10 1.49 -0.44 -10.32
CA VAL A 10 1.15 0.57 -9.31
C VAL A 10 0.33 -0.12 -8.23
N ILE A 11 0.67 0.14 -6.98
CA ILE A 11 0.03 -0.45 -5.80
C ILE A 11 -0.55 0.65 -4.91
N GLU A 12 -1.52 0.29 -4.09
CA GLU A 12 -1.95 1.10 -2.96
C GLU A 12 -1.28 0.56 -1.71
N ALA A 13 -0.77 1.45 -0.86
CA ALA A 13 -0.20 1.07 0.42
C ALA A 13 -0.53 2.10 1.49
N THR A 14 -0.84 1.61 2.70
CA THR A 14 -1.10 2.45 3.86
C THR A 14 -0.15 2.07 4.99
N LYS A 15 0.52 3.05 5.59
CA LYS A 15 1.37 2.81 6.75
C LYS A 15 0.50 2.61 7.99
N TRP A 16 0.69 1.49 8.67
CA TRP A 16 -0.08 1.13 9.84
C TRP A 16 0.66 1.52 11.12
N MET A 17 0.06 2.36 11.97
CA MET A 17 0.69 2.82 13.21
C MET A 17 -0.04 2.30 14.44
N ILE A 18 -1.38 2.37 14.42
CA ILE A 18 -2.24 1.98 15.55
C ILE A 18 -3.46 1.18 15.10
N MET A 19 -4.09 0.49 16.05
CA MET A 19 -5.36 -0.19 15.84
C MET A 19 -6.42 0.78 15.33
N GLY A 20 -7.06 0.43 14.21
CA GLY A 20 -8.07 1.26 13.58
C GLY A 20 -7.57 2.09 12.39
N ASP A 21 -6.26 2.26 12.19
CA ASP A 21 -5.72 2.98 11.02
C ASP A 21 -6.03 2.27 9.70
N HIS A 22 -6.14 0.94 9.74
CA HIS A 22 -6.40 0.13 8.57
C HIS A 22 -7.55 -0.86 8.86
N PRO A 23 -8.63 -0.87 8.05
CA PRO A 23 -9.85 -1.63 8.36
C PRO A 23 -9.62 -3.15 8.39
N ASN A 24 -8.62 -3.63 7.67
CA ASN A 24 -8.29 -5.06 7.58
C ASN A 24 -7.19 -5.50 8.55
N VAL A 25 -6.68 -4.59 9.39
CA VAL A 25 -5.78 -4.96 10.48
C VAL A 25 -6.62 -5.12 11.74
N SER A 26 -6.67 -6.35 12.23
CA SER A 26 -7.45 -6.72 13.39
C SER A 26 -6.56 -7.04 14.59
N ASN A 27 -7.12 -6.85 15.78
CA ASN A 27 -6.48 -7.32 16.99
C ASN A 27 -6.87 -8.78 17.21
N HIS A 28 -6.00 -9.73 16.86
CA HIS A 28 -6.27 -11.13 17.16
C HIS A 28 -5.92 -11.41 18.62
N ASN A 29 -6.90 -11.87 19.39
CA ASN A 29 -6.76 -12.20 20.81
C ASN A 29 -5.66 -13.25 21.10
N ASP A 30 -5.18 -13.96 20.09
CA ASP A 30 -4.02 -14.86 20.20
C ASP A 30 -2.72 -14.12 20.59
N CYS A 31 -2.57 -12.85 20.19
CA CYS A 31 -1.47 -12.01 20.69
C CYS A 31 -1.69 -11.52 22.14
N PHE A 32 -2.89 -11.67 22.70
CA PHE A 32 -3.27 -11.18 24.03
C PHE A 32 -3.15 -12.23 25.14
N TYR A 33 -3.16 -13.53 24.82
CA TYR A 33 -3.24 -14.59 25.84
C TYR A 33 -1.89 -15.06 26.39
N VAL A 34 -0.78 -14.85 25.68
CA VAL A 34 0.52 -15.37 26.13
C VAL A 34 1.47 -14.35 26.75
N ALA A 35 1.41 -13.05 26.43
CA ALA A 35 2.33 -12.12 27.08
C ALA A 35 1.97 -10.64 26.98
N ARG A 36 1.22 -10.14 27.98
CA ARG A 36 1.11 -8.69 28.24
C ARG A 36 2.45 -8.01 28.60
N HIS A 37 3.51 -8.78 28.84
CA HIS A 37 4.85 -8.30 29.19
C HIS A 37 5.96 -8.72 28.22
N GLU A 38 5.65 -9.39 27.10
CA GLU A 38 6.67 -9.65 26.08
C GLU A 38 6.82 -8.45 25.16
N ILE A 39 8.09 -8.13 24.94
CA ILE A 39 8.55 -7.16 23.98
C ILE A 39 8.73 -7.90 22.65
N CYS A 40 8.14 -7.37 21.59
CA CYS A 40 8.33 -7.92 20.25
C CYS A 40 9.82 -7.86 19.89
N PRO A 41 10.46 -8.99 19.52
CA PRO A 41 11.87 -9.01 19.17
C PRO A 41 12.19 -8.24 17.88
N GLU A 42 11.16 -7.97 17.06
CA GLU A 42 11.30 -7.35 15.75
C GLU A 42 11.22 -5.82 15.82
N CYS A 43 10.38 -5.26 16.68
CA CYS A 43 10.18 -3.81 16.78
C CYS A 43 10.42 -3.21 18.18
N GLY A 44 10.61 -4.02 19.22
CA GLY A 44 10.85 -3.54 20.57
C GLY A 44 9.63 -2.99 21.32
N HIS A 45 8.43 -3.04 20.73
CA HIS A 45 7.18 -2.63 21.39
C HIS A 45 6.48 -3.81 22.06
N GLY A 46 5.62 -3.51 23.06
CA GLY A 46 4.79 -4.53 23.68
C GLY A 46 3.86 -5.21 22.67
N LEU A 47 3.61 -6.51 22.82
CA LEU A 47 2.76 -7.27 21.90
C LEU A 47 1.34 -6.70 21.74
N GLY A 48 0.84 -5.94 22.72
CA GLY A 48 -0.45 -5.25 22.64
C GLY A 48 -0.55 -4.12 21.61
N TYR A 49 0.58 -3.66 21.06
CA TYR A 49 0.63 -2.66 19.98
C TYR A 49 0.67 -3.28 18.59
N HIS A 50 0.54 -4.61 18.46
CA HIS A 50 0.67 -5.30 17.18
C HIS A 50 -0.68 -5.68 16.59
N GLY A 51 -0.79 -5.53 15.28
CA GLY A 51 -1.93 -5.96 14.50
C GLY A 51 -1.74 -7.32 13.86
N MET A 52 -2.83 -7.84 13.32
CA MET A 52 -2.86 -9.07 12.56
C MET A 52 -3.64 -8.80 11.28
N ILE A 53 -3.03 -9.15 10.14
CA ILE A 53 -3.67 -9.07 8.83
C ILE A 53 -3.87 -10.46 8.25
N SER A 54 -5.07 -10.74 7.77
CA SER A 54 -5.41 -11.99 7.09
C SER A 54 -5.15 -11.85 5.59
N THR A 55 -4.34 -12.72 5.01
CA THR A 55 -4.03 -12.73 3.57
C THR A 55 -4.83 -13.81 2.85
N LEU A 56 -4.97 -13.73 1.51
CA LEU A 56 -5.71 -14.75 0.75
C LEU A 56 -4.98 -16.10 0.63
N GLU A 57 -3.68 -16.12 0.91
CA GLU A 57 -2.87 -17.36 0.94
C GLU A 57 -3.21 -18.24 2.15
N ASP A 58 -4.03 -17.72 3.06
CA ASP A 58 -4.19 -18.24 4.40
C ASP A 58 -5.42 -19.16 4.54
N VAL A 59 -5.44 -20.20 3.72
CA VAL A 59 -6.41 -21.31 3.81
C VAL A 59 -6.31 -22.05 5.18
N MET A 60 -5.29 -21.73 5.99
CA MET A 60 -5.05 -22.24 7.33
C MET A 60 -4.88 -21.15 8.43
N LYS A 61 -5.64 -20.05 8.44
CA LYS A 61 -5.83 -19.17 9.63
C LYS A 61 -4.55 -18.70 10.38
N VAL A 62 -3.42 -18.52 9.71
CA VAL A 62 -2.22 -17.91 10.29
C VAL A 62 -2.13 -16.46 9.84
N ALA A 63 -2.90 -15.59 10.51
CA ALA A 63 -2.81 -14.15 10.25
C ALA A 63 -1.37 -13.66 10.48
N HIS A 64 -0.93 -12.70 9.67
CA HIS A 64 0.43 -12.16 9.74
C HIS A 64 0.49 -11.02 10.76
N ARG A 65 1.49 -11.06 11.65
CA ARG A 65 1.76 -9.98 12.60
C ARG A 65 2.19 -8.72 11.85
N VAL A 66 1.60 -7.61 12.24
CA VAL A 66 1.91 -6.26 11.77
C VAL A 66 2.46 -5.46 12.95
N CYS A 67 3.68 -4.95 12.79
CA CYS A 67 4.29 -4.04 13.76
C CYS A 67 3.89 -2.60 13.46
N PRO A 68 3.82 -1.71 14.47
CA PRO A 68 3.70 -0.28 14.24
C PRO A 68 4.80 0.22 13.29
N GLY A 69 4.41 0.88 12.21
CA GLY A 69 5.30 1.37 11.16
C GLY A 69 5.39 0.48 9.92
N ASP A 70 4.81 -0.72 9.94
CA ASP A 70 4.72 -1.59 8.77
C ASP A 70 3.73 -1.01 7.74
N TRP A 71 3.99 -1.26 6.46
CA TRP A 71 3.10 -0.91 5.36
C TRP A 71 2.14 -2.04 5.05
N ILE A 72 0.87 -1.72 4.91
CA ILE A 72 -0.14 -2.64 4.38
C ILE A 72 -0.31 -2.34 2.90
N ILE A 73 0.10 -3.28 2.06
CA ILE A 73 0.02 -3.15 0.61
C ILE A 73 -1.17 -3.93 0.09
N THR A 74 -1.94 -3.32 -0.80
CA THR A 74 -3.00 -3.96 -1.58
C THR A 74 -2.46 -4.41 -2.94
N GLY A 75 -2.46 -5.71 -3.16
CA GLY A 75 -2.08 -6.38 -4.40
C GLY A 75 -3.18 -6.35 -5.47
N VAL A 76 -2.82 -6.79 -6.68
CA VAL A 76 -3.67 -6.72 -7.90
C VAL A 76 -5.02 -7.43 -7.80
N LYS A 77 -5.17 -8.41 -6.89
CA LYS A 77 -6.44 -9.13 -6.67
C LYS A 77 -7.17 -8.69 -5.40
N GLY A 78 -6.77 -7.56 -4.80
CA GLY A 78 -7.28 -7.11 -3.49
C GLY A 78 -6.67 -7.86 -2.30
N GLU A 79 -5.66 -8.68 -2.56
CA GLU A 79 -4.84 -9.34 -1.54
C GLU A 79 -4.09 -8.29 -0.73
N GLN A 80 -4.08 -8.40 0.59
CA GLN A 80 -3.34 -7.46 1.42
C GLN A 80 -2.22 -8.16 2.15
N TYR A 81 -1.07 -7.50 2.26
CA TYR A 81 0.11 -8.03 2.90
C TYR A 81 0.84 -6.94 3.67
N ALA A 82 1.40 -7.33 4.82
CA ALA A 82 2.28 -6.45 5.57
C ALA A 82 3.68 -6.45 4.96
N CYS A 83 4.31 -5.28 4.92
CA CYS A 83 5.65 -5.06 4.39
C CYS A 83 6.44 -4.19 5.36
N LYS A 84 7.68 -4.56 5.64
CA LYS A 84 8.54 -3.78 6.52
C LYS A 84 8.91 -2.44 5.87
N PRO A 85 9.04 -1.35 6.65
CA PRO A 85 9.29 -0.02 6.11
C PRO A 85 10.59 0.07 5.32
N ASP A 86 11.65 -0.58 5.78
CA ASP A 86 12.95 -0.66 5.09
C ASP A 86 12.84 -1.38 3.73
N ILE A 87 12.08 -2.47 3.67
CA ILE A 87 11.83 -3.21 2.42
C ILE A 87 10.95 -2.36 1.49
N PHE A 88 9.92 -1.70 2.02
CA PHE A 88 9.02 -0.87 1.23
C PHE A 88 9.77 0.28 0.56
N GLU A 89 10.55 1.03 1.32
CA GLU A 89 11.35 2.16 0.83
C GLU A 89 12.43 1.71 -0.18
N ALA A 90 12.96 0.49 -0.05
CA ALA A 90 13.92 -0.06 -1.00
C ALA A 90 13.28 -0.59 -2.30
N THR A 91 11.95 -0.82 -2.32
CA THR A 91 11.27 -1.53 -3.42
C THR A 91 10.21 -0.72 -4.15
N TYR A 92 9.72 0.38 -3.56
CA TYR A 92 8.66 1.21 -4.11
C TYR A 92 9.06 2.68 -4.10
N ASP A 93 8.75 3.36 -5.20
CA ASP A 93 8.85 4.80 -5.34
C ASP A 93 7.44 5.42 -5.34
N ILE A 94 7.35 6.70 -4.97
CA ILE A 94 6.10 7.45 -5.07
C ILE A 94 5.68 7.51 -6.54
N PHE A 95 4.51 6.95 -6.83
CA PHE A 95 3.89 7.12 -8.13
C PHE A 95 3.25 8.51 -8.19
N ASN A 96 3.96 9.48 -8.75
CA ASN A 96 3.33 10.69 -9.25
C ASN A 96 2.69 10.34 -10.59
N GLU A 97 1.37 10.38 -10.68
CA GLU A 97 0.73 10.40 -11.98
C GLU A 97 1.38 11.53 -12.80
N PRO A 98 1.88 11.24 -14.02
CA PRO A 98 2.32 12.32 -14.89
C PRO A 98 1.11 13.24 -15.03
N TYR A 99 1.33 14.54 -14.79
CA TYR A 99 0.33 15.57 -15.08
C TYR A 99 -0.33 15.20 -16.39
N ASP A 100 -1.64 14.99 -16.33
CA ASP A 100 -2.51 14.96 -17.49
C ASP A 100 -2.07 16.17 -18.33
N CYS A 101 -1.41 15.92 -19.46
CA CYS A 101 -1.13 16.98 -20.40
C CYS A 101 -2.53 17.59 -20.63
N PRO A 102 -2.80 18.87 -20.34
CA PRO A 102 -4.11 19.42 -20.66
C PRO A 102 -4.35 19.06 -22.12
N GLU A 103 -5.43 18.31 -22.40
CA GLU A 103 -5.77 17.95 -23.77
C GLU A 103 -5.60 19.20 -24.62
N PRO A 104 -4.88 19.12 -25.76
CA PRO A 104 -4.75 20.29 -26.62
C PRO A 104 -6.17 20.83 -26.84
N PRO A 105 -6.39 22.15 -26.66
CA PRO A 105 -7.73 22.71 -26.74
C PRO A 105 -8.36 22.22 -28.04
N PRO A 106 -9.67 21.85 -28.03
CA PRO A 106 -10.33 21.31 -29.21
C PRO A 106 -10.03 22.22 -30.39
N PRO A 107 -9.74 21.66 -31.58
CA PRO A 107 -9.41 22.48 -32.75
C PRO A 107 -10.49 23.53 -32.90
N ILE A 108 -10.08 24.81 -32.85
CA ILE A 108 -10.99 25.94 -33.02
C ILE A 108 -11.76 25.71 -34.32
N SER A 109 -13.06 25.95 -34.30
CA SER A 109 -13.86 25.80 -35.51
C SER A 109 -13.30 26.72 -36.61
N PRO A 110 -13.49 26.39 -37.91
CA PRO A 110 -13.05 27.26 -39.00
C PRO A 110 -13.55 28.71 -38.87
N GLU A 111 -14.69 28.89 -38.22
CA GLU A 111 -15.32 30.18 -37.98
C GLU A 111 -14.66 30.98 -36.84
N GLU A 112 -14.12 30.30 -35.83
CA GLU A 112 -13.35 30.92 -34.75
C GLU A 112 -11.91 31.22 -35.20
N ALA A 113 -11.33 30.38 -36.06
CA ALA A 113 -10.05 30.63 -36.71
C ALA A 113 -10.07 31.90 -37.58
N ALA A 114 -11.20 32.16 -38.24
CA ALA A 114 -11.40 33.35 -39.07
C ALA A 114 -11.58 34.67 -38.28
N LYS A 115 -11.78 34.60 -36.97
CA LYS A 115 -11.92 35.77 -36.08
C LYS A 115 -10.59 36.17 -35.42
N LEU A 116 -9.53 35.36 -35.58
CA LEU A 116 -8.20 35.72 -35.11
C LEU A 116 -7.62 36.85 -35.99
N PRO A 117 -7.03 37.90 -35.40
CA PRO A 117 -6.41 38.97 -36.16
C PRO A 117 -5.25 38.39 -36.96
N THR A 118 -5.32 38.51 -38.28
CA THR A 118 -4.20 38.22 -39.17
C THR A 118 -3.16 39.32 -38.98
N GLU A 119 -1.96 38.97 -38.51
CA GLU A 119 -0.79 39.86 -38.52
C GLU A 119 -0.41 40.32 -39.94
#